data_AF-A0A371XZ08-F1
#
_entry.id   AF-A0A371XZ08-F1
#
_cell.length_a   1.000
_cell.length_b   1.000
_cell.length_c   1.000
_cell.angle_alpha   90.00
_cell.angle_beta   90.00
_cell.angle_gamma   90.00
#
_symmetry.space_group_name_H-M   'P 1'
#
loop_
_entity.id
_entity.type
_entity.pdbx_description
1 polymer ?
#
loop_
_entity_poly.entity_id
_entity_poly.type
_entity_poly.pdbx_seq_one_letter_code
_entity_poly.pdbx_strand_id
1 'polypeptide(L)'
;MLLPTKTEVASHLAQYRAWERLRLAAPADRQVRAHFEDTAYTLCVLMGKRCGREAADAAERYLRPSVEHPPMAAPPLAAPAVAVAALSGR
;
A
#
# COMPACT_ATOMS: atom_id res chain seq x y z
N MET A 1 20.27 -9.94 11.83
CA MET A 1 19.70 -8.61 11.51
C MET A 1 18.23 -8.84 11.17
N LEU A 2 17.29 -8.35 11.99
CA LEU A 2 15.85 -8.46 11.68
C LEU A 2 15.54 -7.59 10.46
N LEU A 3 14.85 -8.17 9.47
CA LEU A 3 14.27 -7.39 8.37
C LEU A 3 13.16 -6.49 8.93
N PRO A 4 12.99 -5.27 8.40
CA PRO A 4 11.95 -4.37 8.87
C PRO A 4 10.56 -4.97 8.65
N THR A 5 9.69 -4.79 9.63
CA THR A 5 8.33 -5.35 9.55
C THR A 5 7.54 -4.64 8.46
N LYS A 6 6.62 -5.34 7.78
CA LYS A 6 5.76 -4.72 6.77
C LYS A 6 4.95 -3.56 7.34
N THR A 7 4.48 -3.67 8.58
CA THR A 7 3.74 -2.61 9.27
C THR A 7 4.58 -1.36 9.46
N GLU A 8 5.85 -1.52 9.85
CA GLU A 8 6.78 -0.39 9.99
C GLU A 8 7.04 0.29 8.64
N VAL A 9 7.31 -0.48 7.58
CA VAL A 9 7.52 0.07 6.24
C VAL A 9 6.25 0.80 5.74
N ALA A 10 5.06 0.25 6.01
CA ALA A 10 3.79 0.87 5.65
C ALA A 10 3.57 2.22 6.35
N SER A 11 3.87 2.29 7.65
CA SER A 11 3.76 3.54 8.42
C SER A 11 4.71 4.62 7.90
N HIS A 12 5.97 4.28 7.57
CA HIS A 12 6.92 5.23 7.02
C HIS A 12 6.55 5.68 5.61
N LEU A 13 6.03 4.78 4.77
CA LEU A 13 5.54 5.12 3.44
C LEU A 13 4.34 6.10 3.50
N ALA A 14 3.39 5.87 4.41
CA ALA A 14 2.25 6.76 4.60
C ALA A 14 2.69 8.17 5.02
N GLN A 15 3.62 8.26 5.98
CA GLN A 15 4.21 9.53 6.42
C GLN A 15 4.94 10.25 5.28
N TYR A 16 5.77 9.54 4.52
CA TYR A 16 6.47 10.08 3.36
C TYR A 16 5.50 10.72 2.36
N ARG A 17 4.42 10.02 2.00
CA ARG A 17 3.40 10.55 1.06
C ARG A 17 2.63 11.74 1.64
N ALA A 18 2.40 11.79 2.95
CA ALA A 18 1.78 12.96 3.59
C ALA A 18 2.71 14.18 3.53
N TRP A 19 3.99 14.01 3.86
CA TRP A 19 4.98 15.07 3.78
C TRP A 19 5.27 15.51 2.35
N GLU A 20 5.22 14.61 1.38
CA GLU A 20 5.35 14.95 -0.04
C GLU A 20 4.27 15.95 -0.45
N ARG A 21 3.00 15.70 -0.10
CA ARG A 21 1.90 16.62 -0.37
C ARG A 21 2.07 17.95 0.37
N LEU A 22 2.46 17.92 1.64
CA LEU A 22 2.69 19.13 2.43
C LEU A 22 3.86 19.96 1.88
N ARG A 23 4.94 19.33 1.41
CA ARG A 23 6.09 20.02 0.81
C ARG A 23 5.71 20.73 -0.49
N LEU A 24 4.80 20.14 -1.27
CA LEU A 24 4.24 20.80 -2.45
C LEU A 24 3.33 21.98 -2.08
N ALA A 25 2.57 21.88 -0.98
CA ALA A 25 1.68 22.94 -0.52
C ALA A 25 2.42 24.10 0.19
N ALA A 26 3.51 23.80 0.91
CA ALA A 26 4.26 24.74 1.74
C ALA A 26 5.79 24.58 1.54
N PRO A 27 6.34 24.88 0.35
CA PRO A 27 7.75 24.63 0.04
C PRO A 27 8.75 25.48 0.84
N ALA A 28 8.31 26.63 1.38
CA ALA A 28 9.14 27.52 2.19
C ALA A 28 9.18 27.13 3.69
N ASP A 29 8.33 26.20 4.12
CA ASP A 29 8.31 25.73 5.50
C ASP A 29 9.49 24.77 5.76
N ARG A 30 10.40 25.20 6.63
CA ARG A 30 11.61 24.45 6.97
C ARG A 30 11.31 23.19 7.78
N GLN A 31 10.26 23.18 8.60
CA GLN A 31 9.88 22.00 9.38
C GLN A 31 9.31 20.93 8.46
N VAL A 32 8.44 21.32 7.52
CA VAL A 32 7.92 20.41 6.47
C VAL A 32 9.07 19.82 5.66
N ARG A 33 10.06 20.63 5.28
CA ARG A 33 11.24 20.16 4.56
C ARG A 33 12.07 19.16 5.38
N ALA A 34 12.33 19.47 6.65
CA ALA A 34 13.11 18.61 7.53
C ALA A 34 12.42 17.24 7.75
N HIS A 35 11.11 17.23 8.04
CA HIS A 35 10.36 15.98 8.21
C HIS A 35 10.26 15.16 6.92
N PHE A 36 10.13 15.82 5.77
CA PHE A 36 10.18 15.14 4.48
C PHE A 36 11.55 14.47 4.26
N GLU A 37 12.64 15.17 4.53
CA GLU A 37 14.01 14.65 4.37
C GLU A 37 14.29 13.48 5.33
N ASP A 38 13.85 13.58 6.58
CA ASP A 38 14.01 12.53 7.59
C ASP A 38 13.24 11.24 7.24
N THR A 39 11.97 11.38 6.83
CA THR A 39 11.17 10.24 6.38
C THR A 39 11.70 9.63 5.09
N ALA A 40 12.21 10.45 4.16
CA ALA A 40 12.87 9.97 2.95
C ALA A 40 14.16 9.20 3.28
N TYR A 41 14.98 9.69 4.21
CA TYR A 41 16.20 9.02 4.65
C TYR A 41 15.89 7.66 5.28
N THR A 42 14.89 7.61 6.15
CA THR A 42 14.46 6.36 6.79
C THR A 42 14.03 5.33 5.76
N LEU A 43 13.19 5.71 4.78
CA LEU A 43 12.80 4.81 3.70
C LEU A 43 14.00 4.34 2.86
N CYS A 44 14.96 5.22 2.56
CA CYS A 44 16.18 4.86 1.84
C CYS A 44 16.96 3.76 2.56
N VAL A 45 17.12 3.87 3.89
CA VAL A 45 17.80 2.85 4.71
C VAL A 45 17.01 1.54 4.73
N LEU A 46 15.70 1.60 4.97
CA LEU A 46 14.85 0.42 5.05
C LEU A 46 14.79 -0.36 3.73
N MET A 47 14.79 0.34 2.59
CA MET A 47 14.66 -0.27 1.26
C MET A 47 15.99 -0.47 0.52
N GLY A 48 17.11 -0.03 1.10
CA GLY A 48 18.43 -0.09 0.49
C GLY A 48 18.51 0.71 -0.83
N LYS A 49 17.90 1.90 -0.87
CA LYS A 49 17.89 2.80 -2.04
C LYS A 49 18.61 4.10 -1.73
N ARG A 50 19.07 4.78 -2.78
CA ARG A 50 19.83 6.04 -2.66
C ARG A 50 18.96 7.29 -2.72
N CYS A 51 17.71 7.15 -3.19
CA CYS A 51 16.80 8.26 -3.37
C CYS A 51 15.43 7.93 -2.74
N GLY A 52 14.80 8.93 -2.10
CA GLY A 52 13.52 8.74 -1.40
C GLY A 52 12.39 8.27 -2.32
N ARG A 53 12.38 8.74 -3.57
CA ARG A 53 11.40 8.27 -4.57
C ARG A 53 11.58 6.79 -4.91
N GLU A 54 12.80 6.37 -5.21
CA GLU A 54 13.10 4.96 -5.48
C GLU A 54 12.80 4.07 -4.27
N ALA A 55 13.05 4.59 -3.06
CA ALA A 55 12.74 3.93 -1.81
C ALA A 55 11.22 3.77 -1.64
N ALA A 56 10.43 4.81 -1.91
CA ALA A 56 8.98 4.75 -1.87
C ALA A 56 8.43 3.72 -2.88
N ASP A 57 8.91 3.73 -4.12
CA ASP A 57 8.49 2.76 -5.14
C ASP A 57 8.88 1.32 -4.77
N ALA A 58 10.02 1.14 -4.09
CA ALA A 58 10.45 -0.16 -3.59
C ALA A 58 9.60 -0.60 -2.39
N ALA A 59 9.26 0.31 -1.48
CA ALA A 59 8.39 0.06 -0.34
C ALA A 59 6.98 -0.32 -0.81
N GLU A 60 6.41 0.38 -1.79
CA GLU A 60 5.13 0.04 -2.40
C GLU A 60 5.15 -1.38 -2.99
N ARG A 61 6.22 -1.75 -3.69
CA ARG A 61 6.39 -3.11 -4.23
C ARG A 61 6.56 -4.16 -3.13
N TYR A 62 7.26 -3.83 -2.05
CA TYR A 62 7.45 -4.73 -0.90
C TYR A 62 6.15 -4.97 -0.11
N LEU A 63 5.32 -3.93 -0.01
CA LEU A 63 4.03 -3.96 0.68
C LEU A 63 2.91 -4.52 -0.18
N ARG A 64 3.07 -4.50 -1.51
CA ARG A 64 2.10 -5.09 -2.43
C ARG A 64 1.84 -6.52 -1.96
N PRO A 65 0.60 -6.88 -1.61
CA PRO A 65 0.28 -8.26 -1.34
C PRO A 65 0.71 -9.05 -2.57
N SER A 66 1.55 -10.06 -2.38
CA SER A 66 1.68 -11.08 -3.42
C SER A 66 0.26 -11.52 -3.70
N VAL A 67 -0.19 -11.39 -4.93
CA VAL A 67 -1.30 -12.20 -5.42
C VAL A 67 -0.75 -13.63 -5.42
N GLU A 68 -0.50 -14.19 -4.24
CA GLU A 68 -0.73 -15.60 -4.04
C GLU A 68 -2.16 -15.77 -4.52
N HIS A 69 -2.31 -16.56 -5.58
CA HIS A 69 -3.60 -16.97 -6.08
C HIS A 69 -4.54 -17.14 -4.88
N PRO A 70 -5.78 -16.61 -4.92
CA PRO A 70 -6.74 -16.98 -3.90
C PRO A 70 -6.65 -18.51 -3.75
N PRO A 71 -6.44 -19.05 -2.52
CA PRO A 71 -6.46 -20.50 -2.36
C PRO A 71 -7.76 -20.93 -2.99
N MET A 72 -7.64 -21.73 -4.06
CA MET A 72 -8.73 -22.18 -4.91
C MET A 72 -10.01 -22.18 -4.09
N ALA A 73 -10.88 -21.21 -4.37
CA ALA A 73 -12.14 -21.07 -3.67
C ALA A 73 -12.72 -22.48 -3.62
N ALA A 74 -12.82 -23.03 -2.40
CA ALA A 74 -13.55 -24.25 -2.19
C ALA A 74 -14.88 -24.06 -2.93
N PRO A 75 -15.26 -24.98 -3.84
CA PRO A 75 -16.49 -24.81 -4.59
C PRO A 75 -17.59 -24.56 -3.57
N PRO A 76 -18.45 -23.54 -3.73
CA PRO A 76 -19.61 -23.43 -2.87
C PRO A 76 -20.43 -24.69 -3.10
N LEU A 77 -20.31 -25.64 -2.18
CA LEU A 77 -21.24 -26.74 -2.02
C LEU A 77 -22.60 -26.09 -1.82
N ALA A 78 -23.38 -26.12 -2.89
CA ALA A 78 -24.83 -26.03 -2.94
C ALA A 78 -25.48 -25.02 -2.00
N ALA A 79 -25.79 -23.84 -2.52
CA ALA A 79 -27.03 -23.16 -2.15
C ALA A 79 -28.06 -23.41 -3.26
N PRO A 80 -29.24 -23.98 -2.98
CA PRO A 80 -30.30 -24.04 -3.98
C PRO A 80 -30.83 -22.62 -4.19
N ALA A 81 -30.56 -22.06 -5.37
CA ALA A 81 -31.22 -20.84 -5.82
C ALA A 81 -32.71 -21.17 -6.06
N VAL A 82 -33.51 -20.78 -5.06
CA VAL A 82 -34.89 -20.34 -5.10
C VAL A 82 -35.50 -20.24 -6.51
N ALA A 83 -36.62 -20.94 -6.69
CA ALA A 83 -37.50 -20.86 -7.84
C ALA A 83 -37.87 -19.40 -8.17
N VAL A 84 -37.61 -18.98 -9.40
CA VAL A 84 -38.22 -17.78 -9.99
C VAL A 84 -39.17 -18.24 -11.08
N ALA A 85 -40.46 -18.20 -10.74
CA ALA A 85 -41.55 -18.27 -11.68
C ALA A 85 -41.54 -17.01 -12.56
N ALA A 86 -41.55 -17.17 -13.88
CA ALA A 86 -42.05 -16.16 -14.79
C ALA A 86 -42.42 -16.76 -16.16
N LEU A 87 -43.73 -16.82 -16.39
CA LEU A 87 -44.42 -16.37 -17.61
C LEU A 87 -44.22 -17.21 -18.90
N SER A 88 -45.19 -18.08 -19.15
CA SER A 88 -45.59 -18.43 -20.52
C SER A 88 -47.10 -18.54 -20.61
N GLY A 89 -47.66 -17.93 -21.66
CA GLY A 89 -48.95 -18.30 -22.22
C GLY A 89 -50.09 -17.31 -21.99
N ARG A 90 -50.30 -16.44 -22.97
CA ARG A 90 -51.64 -15.96 -23.35
C ARG A 90 -51.87 -16.38 -24.78
#